data_AF-A0A485BD23-F1
#
_entry.id   AF-A0A485BD23-F1
#
_cell.length_a   1.000
_cell.length_b   1.000
_cell.length_c   1.000
_cell.angle_alpha   90.00
_cell.angle_beta   90.00
_cell.angle_gamma   90.00
#
_symmetry.space_group_name_H-M   'P 1'
#
loop_
_entity.id
_entity.type
_entity.pdbx_description
1 polymer ?
#
loop_
_entity_poly.entity_id
_entity_poly.type
_entity_poly.pdbx_seq_one_letter_code
_entity_poly.pdbx_strand_id
1 'polypeptide(L)'
;MRAIRALTSADSSWSHDQDRDGFRSKAFWGGLEHKFNDNLNGFFRGRSYTNNSDYDLGSPPYSPAYSADEEQLYNQSWDAGLTFSSGIYSSQLIASYQKVKDYNYSSIYGRYNDGTTLDRMTQRNLQWGNNVIVGHGSVSAGVDWATAAPDLVGYGHIGYLQA
;
A
#
# COMPACT_ATOMS: atom_id res chain seq x y z
N MET A 1 1.39 -5.23 -32.56
CA MET A 1 1.28 -4.16 -31.53
C MET A 1 -0.12 -3.58 -31.62
N ARG A 2 -0.95 -3.72 -30.58
CA ARG A 2 -2.20 -2.97 -30.45
C ARG A 2 -2.00 -1.97 -29.32
N ALA A 3 -1.97 -0.68 -29.67
CA ALA A 3 -2.05 0.39 -28.69
C ALA A 3 -3.50 0.45 -28.19
N ILE A 4 -3.68 0.30 -26.88
CA ILE A 4 -4.93 0.67 -26.22
C ILE A 4 -4.85 2.19 -26.04
N ARG A 5 -5.66 2.91 -26.81
CA ARG A 5 -5.78 4.37 -26.78
C ARG A 5 -6.57 4.72 -25.52
N ALA A 6 -5.93 5.38 -24.56
CA ALA A 6 -6.67 6.08 -23.50
C ALA A 6 -7.54 7.15 -24.17
N LEU A 7 -8.82 7.19 -23.79
CA LEU A 7 -9.77 8.19 -24.24
C LEU A 7 -9.40 9.52 -23.57
N THR A 8 -8.68 10.38 -24.28
CA THR A 8 -8.47 11.77 -23.87
C THR A 8 -9.75 12.55 -24.18
N SER A 9 -10.37 13.15 -23.16
CA SER A 9 -11.48 14.10 -23.24
C SER A 9 -11.02 15.40 -23.91
N ALA A 10 -10.93 15.40 -25.23
CA ALA A 10 -10.34 16.52 -26.00
C ALA A 10 -11.28 17.72 -26.25
N ASP A 11 -12.50 17.75 -25.69
CA ASP A 11 -13.54 18.75 -26.02
C ASP A 11 -14.26 19.36 -24.80
N SER A 12 -13.60 19.48 -23.65
CA SER A 12 -14.17 20.23 -22.52
C SER A 12 -13.77 21.71 -22.57
N SER A 13 -14.73 22.58 -22.21
CA SER A 13 -14.53 24.04 -22.13
C SER A 13 -13.94 24.48 -20.79
N TRP A 14 -13.64 23.55 -19.89
CA TRP A 14 -13.07 23.83 -18.58
C TRP A 14 -11.55 23.90 -18.68
N SER A 15 -10.96 25.00 -18.22
CA SER A 15 -9.53 25.26 -18.41
C SER A 15 -8.60 24.34 -17.60
N HIS A 16 -9.14 23.59 -16.64
CA HIS A 16 -8.36 22.61 -15.87
C HIS A 16 -8.22 21.28 -16.61
N ASP A 17 -9.21 20.83 -17.39
CA ASP A 17 -9.08 19.63 -18.25
C ASP A 17 -8.03 19.80 -19.39
N GLN A 18 -7.41 20.99 -19.50
CA GLN A 18 -6.28 21.26 -20.40
C GLN A 18 -4.93 21.22 -19.68
N ASP A 19 -4.91 20.94 -18.38
CA ASP A 19 -3.67 20.70 -17.66
C ASP A 19 -3.13 19.32 -18.02
N ARG A 20 -1.89 19.05 -17.59
CA ARG A 20 -1.28 17.73 -17.82
C ARG A 20 -1.40 16.97 -16.53
N ASP A 21 -2.46 16.17 -16.41
CA ASP A 21 -2.57 15.14 -15.38
C ASP A 21 -1.24 14.38 -15.26
N GLY A 22 -0.64 14.48 -14.07
CA GLY A 22 0.69 14.02 -13.78
C GLY A 22 0.70 12.81 -12.86
N PHE A 23 1.71 11.96 -13.03
CA PHE A 23 2.06 10.94 -12.04
C PHE A 23 3.49 11.15 -11.55
N ARG A 24 3.67 11.21 -10.24
CA ARG A 24 4.98 11.28 -9.60
C ARG A 24 5.11 10.22 -8.52
N SER A 25 6.19 9.44 -8.59
CA SER A 25 6.52 8.44 -7.57
C SER A 25 7.89 8.69 -6.96
N LYS A 26 8.01 8.48 -5.65
CA LYS A 26 9.27 8.38 -4.92
C LYS A 26 9.29 7.04 -4.22
N ALA A 27 10.33 6.25 -4.43
CA ALA A 27 10.47 4.94 -3.83
C ALA A 27 11.81 4.79 -3.11
N PHE A 28 11.78 4.09 -1.98
CA PHE A 28 12.94 3.65 -1.22
C PHE A 28 12.80 2.17 -0.89
N TRP A 29 13.89 1.43 -0.97
CA TRP A 29 13.95 0.05 -0.50
C TRP A 29 15.32 -0.21 0.13
N GLY A 30 15.34 -1.11 1.11
CA GLY A 30 16.57 -1.55 1.74
C GLY A 30 16.34 -2.80 2.57
N GLY A 31 17.41 -3.52 2.85
CA GLY A 31 17.35 -4.71 3.68
C GLY A 31 18.71 -5.13 4.20
N LEU A 32 18.67 -5.99 5.21
CA LEU A 32 19.80 -6.65 5.82
C LEU A 32 19.52 -8.15 5.82
N GLU A 33 20.52 -8.92 5.46
CA GLU A 33 20.55 -10.36 5.65
C GLU A 33 21.67 -10.70 6.62
N HIS A 34 21.43 -11.66 7.50
CA HIS A 34 22.39 -12.09 8.49
C HIS A 34 22.39 -13.61 8.64
N LYS A 35 23.58 -14.20 8.55
CA LYS A 35 23.81 -15.61 8.87
C LYS A 35 24.27 -15.68 10.33
N PHE A 36 23.39 -16.11 11.23
CA PHE A 36 23.70 -16.24 12.66
C PHE A 36 24.65 -17.41 12.91
N ASN A 37 24.42 -18.53 12.21
CA ASN A 37 25.29 -19.71 12.19
C ASN A 37 25.03 -20.53 10.92
N ASP A 38 25.60 -21.74 10.82
CA ASP A 38 25.45 -22.60 9.64
C ASP A 38 24.03 -23.08 9.37
N ASN A 39 23.18 -23.09 10.39
CA ASN A 39 21.82 -23.63 10.34
C ASN A 39 20.74 -22.55 10.43
N LEU A 40 21.07 -21.31 10.81
CA LEU A 40 20.11 -20.23 11.05
C LEU A 40 20.54 -18.96 10.33
N ASN A 41 19.65 -18.48 9.45
CA ASN A 41 19.76 -17.19 8.81
C ASN A 41 18.52 -16.34 9.08
N GLY A 42 18.63 -15.04 8.86
CA GLY A 42 17.50 -14.13 8.94
C GLY A 42 17.66 -12.94 8.03
N PHE A 43 16.55 -12.25 7.80
CA PHE A 43 16.50 -11.03 7.03
C PHE A 43 15.56 -10.00 7.67
N PHE A 44 15.83 -8.75 7.35
CA PHE A 44 14.90 -7.64 7.55
C PHE A 44 14.90 -6.79 6.28
N ARG A 45 13.73 -6.41 5.79
CA ARG A 45 13.59 -5.57 4.59
C ARG A 45 12.47 -4.56 4.77
N GLY A 46 12.71 -3.35 4.32
CA GLY A 46 11.75 -2.27 4.29
C GLY A 46 11.60 -1.72 2.88
N ARG A 47 10.37 -1.43 2.47
CA ARG A 47 10.07 -0.75 1.21
C ARG A 47 9.03 0.31 1.46
N SER A 48 9.22 1.48 0.86
CA SER A 48 8.24 2.54 0.89
C SER A 48 8.15 3.20 -0.46
N TYR A 49 6.95 3.63 -0.81
CA TYR A 49 6.77 4.54 -1.91
C TYR A 49 5.69 5.58 -1.58
N THR A 50 5.82 6.73 -2.23
CA THR A 50 4.80 7.77 -2.26
C THR A 50 4.47 8.05 -3.70
N ASN A 51 3.19 7.95 -4.03
CA ASN A 51 2.65 8.33 -5.33
C ASN A 51 1.81 9.59 -5.18
N ASN A 52 1.89 10.45 -6.19
CA ASN A 52 1.04 11.60 -6.38
C ASN A 52 0.43 11.45 -7.77
N SER A 53 -0.88 11.48 -7.86
CA SER A 53 -1.60 11.38 -9.12
C SER A 53 -2.53 12.58 -9.20
N ASP A 54 -2.46 13.31 -10.31
CA ASP A 54 -3.39 14.38 -10.62
C ASP A 54 -4.44 13.78 -11.59
N TYR A 55 -5.71 14.13 -11.41
CA TYR A 55 -6.80 13.63 -12.24
C TYR A 55 -7.92 14.65 -12.37
N ASP A 56 -8.52 14.71 -13.54
CA ASP A 56 -9.75 15.47 -13.74
C ASP A 56 -10.95 14.82 -13.03
N LEU A 57 -11.63 15.60 -12.19
CA LEU A 57 -12.98 15.28 -11.75
C LEU A 57 -13.96 15.95 -12.70
N GLY A 58 -14.74 15.16 -13.46
CA GLY A 58 -15.74 15.70 -14.38
C GLY A 58 -16.82 16.51 -13.64
N SER A 59 -16.64 17.83 -13.61
CA SER A 59 -17.55 18.98 -13.31
C SER A 59 -18.91 18.70 -12.60
N PRO A 60 -19.59 19.74 -12.07
CA PRO A 60 -19.52 20.54 -10.81
C PRO A 60 -19.85 19.74 -9.50
N PRO A 61 -19.93 20.34 -8.28
CA PRO A 61 -20.40 21.70 -7.92
C PRO A 61 -19.28 22.61 -7.42
N TYR A 62 -19.56 23.90 -7.44
CA TYR A 62 -18.77 25.00 -6.88
C TYR A 62 -18.58 24.93 -5.35
N SER A 63 -18.57 23.74 -4.76
CA SER A 63 -18.34 23.52 -3.34
C SER A 63 -17.06 22.70 -3.12
N PRO A 64 -16.26 23.06 -2.10
CA PRO A 64 -15.08 22.29 -1.71
C PRO A 64 -15.35 20.77 -1.58
N ALA A 65 -16.57 20.39 -1.19
CA ALA A 65 -16.99 19.01 -0.97
C ALA A 65 -16.86 18.04 -2.18
N TYR A 66 -16.76 18.53 -3.43
CA TYR A 66 -16.63 17.68 -4.62
C TYR A 66 -15.54 18.17 -5.57
N SER A 67 -14.43 18.65 -5.01
CA SER A 67 -13.36 19.30 -5.76
C SER A 67 -12.04 18.52 -5.77
N ALA A 68 -12.07 17.23 -5.39
CA ALA A 68 -10.87 16.42 -5.31
C ALA A 68 -10.32 16.07 -6.70
N ASP A 69 -9.09 16.44 -6.96
CA ASP A 69 -8.34 16.31 -8.22
C ASP A 69 -6.90 15.79 -8.00
N GLU A 70 -6.51 15.54 -6.74
CA GLU A 70 -5.17 15.09 -6.37
C GLU A 70 -5.22 13.90 -5.39
N GLU A 71 -4.58 12.79 -5.78
CA GLU A 71 -4.34 11.62 -4.95
C GLU A 71 -2.92 11.68 -4.35
N GLN A 72 -2.80 11.38 -3.05
CA GLN A 72 -1.51 11.14 -2.41
C GLN A 72 -1.50 9.85 -1.60
N LEU A 73 -0.91 8.83 -2.22
CA LEU A 73 -0.75 7.50 -1.65
C LEU A 73 0.63 7.34 -1.00
N TYR A 74 0.64 6.97 0.27
CA TYR A 74 1.82 6.57 1.03
C TYR A 74 1.71 5.08 1.37
N ASN A 75 2.69 4.30 0.94
CA ASN A 75 2.81 2.90 1.30
C ASN A 75 4.15 2.65 1.99
N GLN A 76 4.11 1.95 3.11
CA GLN A 76 5.27 1.47 3.83
C GLN A 76 5.05 0.00 4.18
N SER A 77 6.03 -0.84 3.85
CA SER A 77 6.02 -2.26 4.15
C SER A 77 7.34 -2.68 4.80
N TRP A 78 7.26 -3.57 5.76
CA TRP A 78 8.38 -4.15 6.47
C TRP A 78 8.17 -5.65 6.57
N ASP A 79 9.20 -6.41 6.22
CA ASP A 79 9.22 -7.85 6.42
C ASP A 79 10.45 -8.23 7.24
N ALA A 80 10.26 -9.19 8.14
CA ALA A 80 11.33 -9.87 8.85
C ALA A 80 11.14 -11.37 8.67
N GLY A 81 12.23 -12.12 8.61
CA GLY A 81 12.13 -13.57 8.59
C GLY A 81 13.36 -14.28 9.11
N LEU A 82 13.13 -15.53 9.51
CA LEU A 82 14.14 -16.47 9.95
C LEU A 82 13.99 -17.76 9.15
N THR A 83 15.11 -18.33 8.72
CA THR A 83 15.12 -19.67 8.12
C THR A 83 16.10 -20.54 8.88
N PHE A 84 15.61 -21.70 9.30
CA PHE A 84 16.39 -22.75 9.92
C PHE A 84 16.54 -23.93 8.96
N SER A 85 17.72 -24.53 8.88
CA SER A 85 17.97 -25.76 8.13
C SER A 85 19.01 -26.60 8.85
N SER A 86 18.67 -27.84 9.21
CA SER A 86 19.59 -28.79 9.82
C SER A 86 19.24 -30.23 9.45
N GLY A 87 20.19 -30.92 8.82
CA GLY A 87 20.02 -32.29 8.35
C GLY A 87 18.82 -32.40 7.39
N ILE A 88 17.83 -33.21 7.80
CA ILE A 88 16.62 -33.46 7.00
C ILE A 88 15.50 -32.44 7.24
N TYR A 89 15.66 -31.51 8.19
CA TYR A 89 14.60 -30.60 8.60
C TYR A 89 14.92 -29.15 8.24
N SER A 90 13.89 -28.42 7.84
CA SER A 90 13.94 -26.99 7.53
C SER A 90 12.68 -26.29 8.03
N SER A 91 12.82 -25.05 8.47
CA SER A 91 11.73 -24.21 8.97
C SER A 91 11.90 -22.77 8.52
N GLN A 92 10.81 -22.08 8.24
CA GLN A 92 10.81 -20.67 7.88
C GLN A 92 9.70 -19.94 8.61
N LEU A 93 10.04 -18.81 9.25
CA LEU A 93 9.10 -17.89 9.87
C LEU A 93 9.23 -16.54 9.19
N ILE A 94 8.12 -15.99 8.68
CA ILE A 94 8.07 -14.67 8.05
C ILE A 94 6.98 -13.85 8.72
N ALA A 95 7.31 -12.64 9.14
CA ALA A 95 6.38 -11.63 9.61
C ALA A 95 6.41 -10.42 8.67
N SER A 96 5.24 -9.97 8.24
CA SER A 96 5.08 -8.79 7.39
C SER A 96 4.13 -7.79 8.03
N TYR A 97 4.46 -6.52 7.92
CA TYR A 97 3.63 -5.40 8.32
C TYR A 97 3.58 -4.39 7.19
N GLN A 98 2.39 -3.92 6.84
CA GLN A 98 2.21 -2.88 5.84
C GLN A 98 1.26 -1.81 6.38
N LYS A 99 1.56 -0.56 6.05
CA LYS A 99 0.71 0.59 6.29
C LYS A 99 0.48 1.32 4.98
N VAL A 100 -0.78 1.62 4.72
CA VAL A 100 -1.24 2.43 3.58
C VAL A 100 -1.99 3.63 4.12
N LYS A 101 -1.70 4.79 3.56
CA LYS A 101 -2.41 6.04 3.80
C LYS A 101 -2.67 6.68 2.46
N ASP A 102 -3.92 6.92 2.15
CA ASP A 102 -4.35 7.45 0.86
C ASP A 102 -5.21 8.69 1.10
N TYR A 103 -4.78 9.81 0.50
CA TYR A 103 -5.53 11.05 0.50
C TYR A 103 -6.09 11.28 -0.89
N ASN A 104 -7.38 11.61 -0.97
CA ASN A 104 -7.94 12.26 -2.15
C ASN A 104 -8.43 13.65 -1.74
N TYR A 105 -7.95 14.69 -2.40
CA TYR A 105 -8.20 16.07 -1.99
C TYR A 105 -8.14 17.03 -3.18
N SER A 106 -8.59 18.26 -2.96
CA SER A 106 -8.48 19.33 -3.95
C SER A 106 -7.12 20.02 -3.88
N SER A 107 -6.40 20.12 -4.98
CA SER A 107 -5.14 20.81 -5.13
C SER A 107 -5.24 22.29 -4.72
N ILE A 108 -6.40 22.92 -4.93
CA ILE A 108 -6.69 24.32 -4.60
C ILE A 108 -6.90 24.51 -3.10
N TYR A 109 -7.67 23.63 -2.45
CA TYR A 109 -8.00 23.77 -1.03
C TYR A 109 -6.95 23.11 -0.13
N GLY A 110 -6.43 21.96 -0.53
CA GLY A 110 -5.43 21.17 0.17
C GLY A 110 -6.03 20.10 1.11
N ARG A 111 -5.14 19.22 1.60
CA ARG A 111 -5.36 17.96 2.33
C ARG A 111 -6.14 18.00 3.67
N TYR A 112 -6.60 19.16 4.10
CA TYR A 112 -7.22 19.35 5.42
C TYR A 112 -8.52 20.15 5.36
N ASN A 113 -9.19 20.13 4.20
CA ASN A 113 -10.41 20.88 3.96
C ASN A 113 -11.57 19.96 3.55
N ASP A 114 -12.76 20.53 3.53
CA ASP A 114 -13.98 19.90 3.06
C ASP A 114 -13.78 19.26 1.68
N GLY A 115 -14.29 18.04 1.51
CA GLY A 115 -14.09 17.23 0.30
C GLY A 115 -12.84 16.35 0.32
N THR A 116 -11.95 16.49 1.31
CA THR A 116 -10.82 15.55 1.49
C THR A 116 -11.31 14.22 2.06
N THR A 117 -10.93 13.12 1.43
CA THR A 117 -11.03 11.78 2.01
C THR A 117 -9.65 11.28 2.45
N LEU A 118 -9.66 10.46 3.50
CA LEU A 118 -8.45 9.84 4.03
C LEU A 118 -8.73 8.39 4.38
N ASP A 119 -8.20 7.49 3.56
CA ASP A 119 -8.23 6.08 3.82
C ASP A 119 -6.91 5.63 4.46
N ARG A 120 -7.01 4.87 5.54
CA ARG A 120 -5.85 4.31 6.23
C ARG A 120 -6.08 2.86 6.49
N MET A 121 -5.11 2.04 6.11
CA MET A 121 -5.15 0.60 6.30
C MET A 121 -3.82 0.12 6.87
N THR A 122 -3.90 -0.82 7.81
CA THR A 122 -2.78 -1.65 8.20
C THR A 122 -3.04 -3.11 7.87
N GLN A 123 -2.01 -3.78 7.37
CA GLN A 123 -2.02 -5.21 7.10
C GLN A 123 -0.89 -5.89 7.88
N ARG A 124 -1.17 -7.08 8.40
CA ARG A 124 -0.23 -7.90 9.15
C ARG A 124 -0.31 -9.32 8.61
N ASN A 125 0.84 -9.96 8.41
CA ASN A 125 0.94 -11.34 8.00
C ASN A 125 1.98 -12.06 8.86
N LEU A 126 1.69 -13.28 9.29
CA LEU A 126 2.63 -14.19 9.93
C LEU A 126 2.51 -15.55 9.25
N GLN A 127 3.61 -16.06 8.72
CA GLN A 127 3.68 -17.37 8.06
C GLN A 127 4.76 -18.21 8.72
N TRP A 128 4.41 -19.44 9.10
CA TRP A 128 5.37 -20.40 9.63
C TRP A 128 5.25 -21.72 8.87
N GLY A 129 6.33 -22.12 8.20
CA GLY A 129 6.41 -23.32 7.39
C GLY A 129 7.51 -24.26 7.86
N ASN A 130 7.28 -25.55 7.70
CA ASN A 130 8.18 -26.63 8.09
C ASN A 130 8.26 -27.67 6.98
N ASN A 131 9.43 -28.23 6.74
CA ASN A 131 9.65 -29.28 5.75
C ASN A 131 10.67 -30.30 6.27
N VAL A 132 10.36 -31.59 6.09
CA VAL A 132 11.19 -32.74 6.48
C VAL A 132 11.41 -33.63 5.26
N ILE A 133 12.66 -33.98 4.98
CA ILE A 133 13.02 -34.96 3.95
C ILE A 133 12.66 -36.37 4.44
N VAL A 134 11.94 -37.13 3.62
CA VAL A 134 11.53 -38.52 3.89
C VAL A 134 11.83 -39.38 2.67
N GLY A 135 12.83 -40.26 2.79
CA GLY A 135 13.29 -41.10 1.68
C GLY A 135 13.80 -40.27 0.50
N HIS A 136 13.17 -40.42 -0.66
CA HIS A 136 13.47 -39.66 -1.88
C HIS A 136 12.54 -38.45 -2.11
N GLY A 137 11.80 -38.02 -1.07
CA GLY A 137 10.88 -36.89 -1.14
C GLY A 137 10.87 -36.07 0.14
N SER A 138 9.82 -35.26 0.35
CA SER A 138 9.65 -34.49 1.58
C SER A 138 8.18 -34.34 1.97
N VAL A 139 7.96 -34.04 3.25
CA VAL A 139 6.66 -33.70 3.83
C VAL A 139 6.76 -32.30 4.41
N SER A 140 5.80 -31.44 4.07
CA SER A 140 5.74 -30.05 4.54
C SER A 140 4.40 -29.73 5.19
N ALA A 141 4.43 -28.89 6.21
CA ALA A 141 3.25 -28.35 6.86
C ALA A 141 3.52 -26.92 7.34
N GLY A 142 2.47 -26.11 7.43
CA GLY A 142 2.59 -24.73 7.86
C GLY A 142 1.28 -24.14 8.33
N VAL A 143 1.38 -22.97 8.93
CA VAL A 143 0.26 -22.15 9.37
C VAL A 143 0.53 -20.70 8.99
N ASP A 144 -0.52 -20.02 8.54
CA ASP A 144 -0.50 -18.59 8.26
C ASP A 144 -1.63 -17.87 9.00
N TRP A 145 -1.38 -16.59 9.27
CA TRP A 145 -2.35 -15.66 9.81
C TRP A 145 -2.20 -14.32 9.10
N ALA A 146 -3.31 -13.76 8.64
CA ALA A 146 -3.35 -12.46 8.02
C ALA A 146 -4.50 -11.62 8.56
N THR A 147 -4.25 -10.33 8.76
CA THR A 147 -5.29 -9.33 9.05
C THR A 147 -5.08 -8.07 8.23
N ALA A 148 -6.19 -7.43 7.88
CA ALA A 148 -6.23 -6.10 7.29
C ALA A 148 -7.30 -5.31 8.02
N ALA A 149 -6.96 -4.13 8.53
CA ALA A 149 -7.90 -3.30 9.27
C ALA A 149 -7.68 -1.82 8.97
N PRO A 150 -8.75 -1.01 8.96
CA PRO A 150 -8.59 0.43 8.96
C PRO A 150 -7.95 0.91 10.27
N ASP A 151 -7.09 1.92 10.21
CA ASP A 151 -6.47 2.48 11.42
C ASP A 151 -7.51 3.30 12.21
N LEU A 152 -7.89 2.85 13.42
CA LEU A 152 -8.93 3.46 14.27
C LEU A 152 -8.61 4.85 14.86
N VAL A 153 -7.56 5.53 14.40
CA VAL A 153 -7.17 6.84 14.95
C VAL A 153 -7.96 7.98 14.29
N GLY A 154 -9.02 8.46 14.95
CA GLY A 154 -9.54 9.82 14.79
C GLY A 154 -10.51 10.07 13.65
N TYR A 155 -11.78 9.70 13.82
CA TYR A 155 -12.87 10.50 13.25
C TYR A 155 -12.90 11.84 14.00
N GLY A 156 -12.28 12.86 13.42
CA GLY A 156 -12.68 14.23 13.74
C GLY A 156 -14.13 14.38 13.30
N HIS A 157 -15.02 14.58 14.26
CA HIS A 157 -16.41 14.96 14.04
C HIS A 157 -16.52 16.05 12.97
N ILE A 158 -17.15 15.74 11.83
CA ILE A 158 -17.96 16.70 11.09
C ILE A 158 -19.35 16.09 11.07
N GLY A 159 -20.15 16.49 12.07
CA GLY A 159 -21.53 16.06 12.17
C GLY A 159 -22.37 16.71 11.08
N TYR A 160 -23.12 15.91 10.34
CA TYR A 160 -24.35 16.37 9.72
C TYR A 160 -25.51 15.82 10.55
N LEU A 161 -26.15 16.73 11.29
CA LEU A 161 -27.52 16.55 11.77
C LEU A 161 -28.41 16.40 10.54
N GLN A 162 -29.04 15.24 10.37
CA GLN A 162 -30.23 15.13 9.55
C GLN A 162 -31.43 15.50 10.44
N ALA A 163 -32.06 16.63 10.11
CA ALA A 163 -33.44 16.90 10.47
C ALA A 163 -34.37 16.25 9.44
#